data_AF-A0A0J9S655-F1
#
_entry.id   AF-A0A0J9S655-F1
#
_cell.length_a   1.000
_cell.length_b   1.000
_cell.length_c   1.000
_cell.angle_alpha   90.00
_cell.angle_beta   90.00
_cell.angle_gamma   90.00
#
_symmetry.space_group_name_H-M   'P 1'
#
loop_
_entity.id
_entity.type
_entity.pdbx_description
1 polymer ?
#
loop_
_entity_poly.entity_id
_entity_poly.type
_entity_poly.pdbx_seq_one_letter_code
_entity_poly.pdbx_strand_id
1 'polypeptide(L)'
;MKILEQEINVEFVKNVLTKVDYDVLCQTAKQLGINLLASYTSQHLEDEEFLNSVHHALFKVHIMEATLICPKCNTAFPIKDGIPNMLSGSENQTT
;
A
#
# COMPACT_ATOMS: atom_id res chain seq x y z
N MET A 1 -2.71 1.35 -12.39
CA MET A 1 -3.46 1.00 -11.16
C MET A 1 -4.77 0.33 -11.55
N LYS A 2 -5.23 -0.64 -10.77
CA LYS A 2 -6.53 -1.31 -10.93
C LYS A 2 -7.23 -1.38 -9.57
N ILE A 3 -8.55 -1.19 -9.55
CA ILE A 3 -9.35 -1.38 -8.35
C ILE A 3 -10.06 -2.74 -8.49
N LEU A 4 -9.94 -3.59 -7.49
CA LEU A 4 -10.63 -4.86 -7.39
C LEU A 4 -11.69 -4.79 -6.30
N GLU A 5 -12.87 -5.34 -6.58
CA GLU A 5 -13.90 -5.51 -5.57
C GLU A 5 -13.55 -6.68 -4.66
N GLN A 6 -13.65 -6.44 -3.35
CA GLN A 6 -13.43 -7.42 -2.30
C GLN A 6 -14.40 -7.16 -1.16
N GLU A 7 -14.91 -8.22 -0.54
CA GLU A 7 -15.73 -8.12 0.66
C GLU A 7 -14.87 -7.74 1.86
N ILE A 8 -15.37 -6.79 2.67
CA ILE A 8 -14.66 -6.35 3.85
C ILE A 8 -14.74 -7.41 4.96
N ASN A 9 -13.58 -7.75 5.52
CA ASN A 9 -13.48 -8.47 6.78
C ASN A 9 -12.89 -7.52 7.83
N VAL A 10 -13.75 -6.96 8.67
CA VAL A 10 -13.40 -5.94 9.67
C VAL A 10 -12.28 -6.43 10.60
N GLU A 11 -12.39 -7.66 11.10
CA GLU A 11 -11.40 -8.24 12.01
C GLU A 11 -10.04 -8.38 11.32
N PHE A 12 -10.02 -8.77 10.04
CA PHE A 12 -8.78 -8.85 9.28
C PHE A 12 -8.14 -7.47 9.06
N VAL A 13 -8.94 -6.45 8.74
CA VAL A 13 -8.46 -5.06 8.58
C VAL A 13 -7.84 -4.56 9.89
N LYS A 14 -8.53 -4.74 11.02
CA LYS A 14 -8.03 -4.37 12.36
C LYS A 14 -6.69 -5.06 12.64
N ASN A 15 -6.60 -6.37 12.38
CA ASN A 15 -5.39 -7.14 12.61
C ASN A 15 -4.22 -6.69 11.72
N VAL A 16 -4.45 -6.40 10.44
CA VAL A 16 -3.41 -5.90 9.54
C VAL A 16 -2.95 -4.50 9.95
N LEU A 17 -3.86 -3.62 10.38
CA LEU A 17 -3.52 -2.28 10.87
C LEU A 17 -2.52 -2.30 12.03
N THR A 18 -2.53 -3.34 12.88
CA THR A 18 -1.54 -3.47 13.97
C THR A 18 -0.11 -3.76 13.50
N LYS A 19 0.07 -4.18 12.25
CA LYS A 19 1.36 -4.63 11.68
C LYS A 19 1.89 -3.68 10.61
N VAL A 20 1.03 -2.85 10.04
CA VAL A 20 1.38 -1.90 8.99
C VAL A 20 1.88 -0.60 9.62
N ASP A 21 2.92 -0.02 9.03
CA ASP A 21 3.27 1.36 9.30
C ASP A 21 2.22 2.28 8.66
N TYR A 22 1.33 2.80 9.51
CA TYR A 22 0.19 3.59 9.07
C TYR A 22 0.60 4.93 8.44
N ASP A 23 1.70 5.54 8.88
CA ASP A 23 2.18 6.79 8.29
C ASP A 23 2.67 6.56 6.85
N VAL A 24 3.43 5.49 6.63
CA VAL A 24 3.88 5.08 5.29
C VAL A 24 2.68 4.74 4.39
N LEU A 25 1.65 4.10 4.93
CA LEU A 25 0.40 3.83 4.20
C LEU A 25 -0.28 5.13 3.77
N CYS A 26 -0.46 6.08 4.68
CA CYS A 26 -1.07 7.38 4.40
C CYS A 26 -0.30 8.16 3.33
N GLN A 27 1.03 8.19 3.42
CA GLN A 27 1.87 8.85 2.42
C GLN A 27 1.72 8.20 1.03
N THR A 28 1.74 6.87 0.97
CA THR A 28 1.56 6.12 -0.28
C THR A 28 0.16 6.30 -0.86
N ALA A 29 -0.87 6.21 -0.02
CA ALA A 29 -2.27 6.44 -0.39
C ALA A 29 -2.45 7.83 -1.01
N LYS A 30 -1.86 8.87 -0.40
CA LYS A 30 -1.90 10.24 -0.90
C LYS A 30 -1.27 10.38 -2.30
N GLN A 31 -0.16 9.67 -2.56
CA GLN A 31 0.46 9.65 -3.90
C GLN A 31 -0.45 9.01 -4.96
N LEU A 32 -1.32 8.10 -4.55
CA LEU A 32 -2.32 7.43 -5.40
C LEU A 32 -3.66 8.18 -5.45
N GLY A 33 -3.77 9.35 -4.82
CA GLY A 33 -5.02 10.13 -4.76
C GLY A 33 -6.06 9.60 -3.78
N ILE A 34 -5.67 8.71 -2.88
CA ILE A 34 -6.52 8.14 -1.83
C ILE A 34 -6.31 8.93 -0.55
N ASN A 35 -7.39 9.45 0.02
CA ASN A 35 -7.35 10.20 1.26
C ASN A 35 -7.67 9.29 2.45
N LEU A 36 -6.71 9.15 3.36
CA LEU A 36 -6.87 8.47 4.64
C LEU A 36 -6.75 9.48 5.78
N LEU A 37 -7.30 9.16 6.95
CA LEU A 37 -7.06 9.96 8.15
C LEU A 37 -5.56 9.97 8.47
N ALA A 38 -5.00 11.13 8.82
CA ALA A 38 -3.56 11.26 9.11
C ALA A 38 -3.12 10.41 10.31
N SER A 39 -4.01 10.20 11.27
CA SER A 39 -3.83 9.30 12.41
C SER A 39 -5.19 8.71 12.80
N TYR A 40 -5.17 7.64 13.59
CA TYR A 40 -6.37 7.01 14.12
C TYR A 40 -6.22 6.72 15.61
N THR A 41 -7.34 6.47 16.25
CA THR A 41 -7.48 6.16 17.68
C THR A 41 -8.33 4.91 17.83
N SER A 42 -8.46 4.40 19.05
CA SER A 42 -9.31 3.24 19.32
C SER A 42 -10.78 3.46 18.94
N GLN A 43 -11.29 4.70 18.97
CA GLN A 43 -12.67 4.98 18.52
C GLN A 43 -12.85 4.77 17.02
N HIS A 44 -11.85 5.11 16.22
CA HIS A 44 -11.90 4.93 14.76
C HIS A 44 -11.93 3.45 14.36
N LEU A 45 -11.45 2.54 15.22
CA LEU A 45 -11.56 1.11 14.96
C LEU A 45 -13.01 0.60 15.03
N GLU A 46 -13.93 1.36 15.60
CA GLU A 46 -15.37 1.02 15.58
C GLU A 46 -16.14 1.81 14.51
N ASP A 47 -15.45 2.67 13.75
CA ASP A 47 -16.01 3.46 12.67
C ASP A 47 -15.94 2.69 11.34
N GLU A 48 -17.10 2.33 10.81
CA GLU A 48 -17.25 1.60 9.56
C GLU A 48 -16.70 2.37 8.36
N GLU A 49 -16.83 3.70 8.33
CA GLU A 49 -16.33 4.52 7.22
C GLU A 49 -14.80 4.53 7.20
N PHE A 50 -14.18 4.69 8.38
CA PHE A 50 -12.74 4.57 8.53
C PHE A 50 -12.23 3.19 8.08
N LEU A 51 -12.84 2.11 8.59
CA LEU A 51 -12.43 0.75 8.24
C LEU A 51 -12.61 0.46 6.74
N ASN A 52 -13.66 0.98 6.12
CA ASN A 52 -13.86 0.87 4.67
C ASN A 52 -12.80 1.64 3.88
N SER A 53 -12.41 2.84 4.33
CA SER A 53 -11.35 3.62 3.68
C SER A 53 -9.99 2.90 3.73
N VAL A 54 -9.65 2.32 4.89
CA VAL A 54 -8.44 1.52 5.07
C VAL A 54 -8.51 0.24 4.24
N HIS A 55 -9.64 -0.45 4.25
CA HIS A 55 -9.84 -1.65 3.45
C HIS A 55 -9.67 -1.38 1.95
N HIS A 56 -10.21 -0.25 1.47
CA HIS A 56 -10.04 0.20 0.10
C HIS A 56 -8.55 0.39 -0.24
N ALA A 57 -7.82 1.13 0.60
CA ALA A 57 -6.41 1.42 0.36
C ALA A 57 -5.51 0.16 0.41
N LEU A 58 -5.75 -0.75 1.36
CA LEU A 58 -4.90 -1.93 1.56
C LEU A 58 -5.19 -3.09 0.61
N PHE A 59 -6.46 -3.32 0.27
CA PHE A 59 -6.87 -4.57 -0.40
C PHE A 59 -7.47 -4.32 -1.77
N LYS A 60 -8.27 -3.27 -1.94
CA LYS A 60 -8.93 -3.01 -3.22
C LYS A 60 -8.00 -2.38 -4.26
N VAL A 61 -6.94 -1.69 -3.86
CA VAL A 61 -6.07 -0.93 -4.77
C VAL A 61 -4.83 -1.72 -5.16
N HIS A 62 -4.70 -2.01 -6.45
CA HIS A 62 -3.60 -2.79 -7.00
C HIS A 62 -2.76 -1.91 -7.95
N ILE A 63 -1.48 -1.74 -7.61
CA ILE A 63 -0.53 -0.95 -8.42
C ILE A 63 0.02 -1.84 -9.53
N MET A 64 -0.45 -1.64 -10.77
CA MET A 64 -0.03 -2.46 -11.91
C MET A 64 1.36 -2.10 -12.45
N GLU A 65 1.65 -0.80 -12.56
CA GLU A 65 2.90 -0.26 -13.10
C GLU A 65 3.35 0.90 -12.21
N ALA A 66 4.56 0.82 -11.66
CA ALA A 66 5.19 1.85 -10.83
C ALA A 66 6.66 1.52 -10.56
N THR A 67 7.35 2.34 -9.78
CA THR A 67 8.71 2.07 -9.31
C THR A 67 8.80 2.36 -7.82
N LEU A 68 9.27 1.40 -7.03
CA LEU A 68 9.61 1.60 -5.63
C LEU A 68 11.05 2.12 -5.55
N ILE A 69 11.27 3.23 -4.86
CA ILE A 69 12.60 3.81 -4.67
C ILE A 69 13.02 3.58 -3.22
N CYS A 70 14.19 2.96 -3.01
CA CYS A 70 14.73 2.83 -1.67
C CYS A 70 15.28 4.18 -1.18
N PRO A 71 14.80 4.73 -0.04
CA PRO A 71 15.25 6.03 0.45
C PRO A 71 16.70 6.05 0.95
N LYS A 72 17.32 4.88 1.17
CA LYS A 72 18.70 4.78 1.67
C LYS A 72 19.75 4.69 0.56
N CYS A 73 19.51 3.86 -0.46
CA CYS A 73 20.46 3.62 -1.55
C CYS A 73 20.02 4.16 -2.90
N ASN A 74 18.81 4.74 -2.99
CA ASN A 74 18.22 5.28 -4.21
C ASN A 74 18.07 4.25 -5.35
N THR A 75 18.15 2.95 -5.03
CA THR A 75 17.87 1.88 -5.99
C THR A 75 16.39 1.87 -6.35
N ALA A 76 16.12 1.76 -7.65
CA ALA A 76 14.79 1.64 -8.21
C ALA A 76 14.40 0.17 -8.41
N PHE A 77 13.24 -0.21 -7.91
CA PHE A 77 12.65 -1.54 -8.02
C PHE A 77 11.33 -1.41 -8.80
N PRO A 78 11.30 -1.83 -10.08
CA PRO A 78 10.12 -1.67 -10.91
C PRO A 78 9.00 -2.64 -10.48
N ILE A 79 7.77 -2.17 -10.55
CA ILE A 79 6.54 -2.96 -10.48
C ILE A 79 6.02 -3.09 -11.90
N LYS A 80 5.83 -4.33 -12.37
CA LYS A 80 5.24 -4.65 -13.68
C LYS A 80 4.16 -5.70 -13.51
N ASP A 81 3.04 -5.55 -14.21
CA ASP A 81 1.89 -6.45 -14.09
C ASP A 81 1.43 -6.72 -12.63
N GLY A 82 1.62 -5.73 -11.75
CA GLY A 82 1.30 -5.86 -10.32
C GLY A 82 2.34 -6.60 -9.47
N ILE A 83 3.48 -6.99 -10.04
CA ILE A 83 4.53 -7.76 -9.38
C ILE A 83 5.76 -6.85 -9.15
N PRO A 84 6.11 -6.54 -7.88
CA PRO A 84 7.35 -5.83 -7.57
C PRO A 84 8.58 -6.69 -7.82
N ASN A 85 9.53 -6.18 -8.61
CA ASN A 85 10.84 -6.81 -8.77
C ASN A 85 11.85 -6.20 -7.79
N MET A 86 12.09 -6.91 -6.68
CA MET A 86 13.01 -6.50 -5.61
C MET A 86 14.45 -7.03 -5.79
N LEU A 87 14.77 -7.63 -6.94
CA LEU A 87 16.12 -8.12 -7.22
C LEU A 87 17.02 -6.94 -7.58
N SER A 88 17.98 -6.63 -6.70
CA SER A 88 19.05 -5.67 -7.02
C SER A 88 20.05 -6.35 -7.94
N GLY A 89 20.17 -5.87 -9.19
CA GLY A 89 21.07 -6.45 -10.17
C GLY A 89 22.53 -6.42 -9.71
N SER A 90 23.08 -7.58 -9.39
CA SER A 90 24.41 -7.96 -9.84
C SER A 90 24.23 -9.11 -10.82
N GLU A 91 23.78 -8.78 -12.05
CA GLU A 91 23.97 -9.56 -13.28
C GLU A 91 23.50 -8.77 -14.52
N ASN A 92 24.47 -8.42 -15.36
CA ASN A 92 24.40 -8.21 -16.82
C ASN A 92 23.50 -7.10 -17.40
N GLN A 93 24.01 -5.86 -17.41
CA GLN A 93 23.84 -5.01 -18.60
C GLN A 93 24.93 -5.38 -19.61
N THR A 94 24.76 -6.49 -20.31
CA THR A 94 25.53 -6.76 -21.53
C THR A 94 24.97 -5.81 -22.60
N THR A 95 25.69 -4.72 -22.84
CA THR A 95 25.67 -4.06 -24.16
C THR A 95 26.64 -4.82 -25.06
#